data_AF-A0A930PB50-F1
#
_entry.id   AF-A0A930PB50-F1
#
_cell.length_a   1.000
_cell.length_b   1.000
_cell.length_c   1.000
_cell.angle_alpha   90.00
_cell.angle_beta   90.00
_cell.angle_gamma   90.00
#
_symmetry.space_group_name_H-M   'P 1'
#
loop_
_entity.id
_entity.type
_entity.pdbx_description
1 polymer ?
#
loop_
_entity_poly.entity_id
_entity_poly.type
_entity_poly.pdbx_seq_one_letter_code
_entity_poly.pdbx_strand_id
1 'polypeptide(L)'
;MKEHQVDFKALKAKVGIDDIAYSLGYQIDRKAGLGRYIELVLPDGAGGRRDTIIVSHIHDKAQQTFFRRNGQRGDVISFIQENANSFGISGRNNWDIISKVMAKFVDQPIDEKAHRTYAEISGSNKPFDPKLYHTEPILQNIDAAQYIFRQRSIKRETIQTFAPWIQRVKDTRFNS
;
A
#
# COMPACT_ATOMS: atom_id res chain seq x y z
N MET A 1 -7.68 24.93 34.92
CA MET A 1 -7.88 24.33 33.60
C MET A 1 -7.73 22.83 33.75
N LYS A 2 -8.75 22.02 33.44
CA LYS A 2 -8.62 20.56 33.50
C LYS A 2 -7.63 20.11 32.44
N GLU A 3 -6.54 19.49 32.87
CA GLU A 3 -5.65 18.71 32.00
C GLU A 3 -6.52 17.64 31.34
N HIS A 4 -6.87 17.84 30.07
CA HIS A 4 -7.57 16.82 29.31
C HIS A 4 -6.53 15.74 29.02
N GLN A 5 -6.60 14.65 29.78
CA GLN A 5 -5.79 13.48 29.50
C GLN A 5 -6.26 12.91 28.16
N VAL A 6 -5.44 13.11 27.13
CA VAL A 6 -5.75 12.67 25.77
C VAL A 6 -5.65 11.14 25.72
N ASP A 7 -6.76 10.48 25.40
CA ASP A 7 -6.77 9.04 25.18
C ASP A 7 -6.28 8.70 23.77
N PHE A 8 -4.98 8.49 23.64
CA PHE A 8 -4.35 8.10 22.38
C PHE A 8 -4.88 6.76 21.83
N LYS A 9 -5.37 5.86 22.68
CA LYS A 9 -5.93 4.59 22.21
C LYS A 9 -7.23 4.83 21.46
N ALA A 10 -8.10 5.68 22.00
CA ALA A 10 -9.34 6.08 21.33
C ALA A 10 -9.07 6.88 20.05
N LEU A 11 -8.06 7.75 20.05
CA LEU A 11 -7.67 8.52 18.87
C LEU A 11 -7.11 7.62 17.75
N LYS A 12 -6.26 6.65 18.08
CA LYS A 12 -5.72 5.68 17.11
C LYS A 12 -6.80 4.81 16.45
N ALA A 13 -7.91 4.57 17.15
CA ALA A 13 -9.04 3.84 16.55
C ALA A 13 -9.78 4.66 15.49
N LYS A 14 -9.64 5.99 15.50
CA LYS A 14 -10.34 6.90 14.59
C LYS A 14 -9.45 7.48 13.50
N VAL A 15 -8.16 7.69 13.79
CA VAL A 15 -7.19 8.30 12.88
C VAL A 15 -6.13 7.27 12.50
N GLY A 16 -6.08 6.98 11.21
CA GLY A 16 -5.15 6.04 10.61
C GLY A 16 -3.95 6.73 9.98
N ILE A 17 -2.96 5.93 9.59
CA ILE A 17 -1.78 6.39 8.84
C ILE A 17 -2.19 6.88 7.45
N ASP A 18 -3.19 6.25 6.85
CA ASP A 18 -3.78 6.64 5.58
C ASP A 18 -4.29 8.09 5.60
N ASP A 19 -5.08 8.48 6.60
CA ASP A 19 -5.62 9.84 6.74
C ASP A 19 -4.49 10.89 6.82
N ILE A 20 -3.49 10.60 7.64
CA ILE A 20 -2.33 11.47 7.84
C ILE A 20 -1.50 11.56 6.56
N ALA A 21 -1.21 10.42 5.93
CA ALA A 21 -0.43 10.36 4.70
C ALA A 21 -1.11 11.15 3.58
N TYR A 22 -2.43 11.05 3.45
CA TYR A 22 -3.17 11.82 2.46
C TYR A 22 -3.08 13.32 2.68
N SER A 23 -3.22 13.78 3.92
CA SER A 23 -3.05 15.22 4.20
C SER A 23 -1.63 15.71 3.96
N LEU A 24 -0.62 14.83 4.05
CA LEU A 24 0.76 15.17 3.71
C LEU A 24 1.05 15.13 2.20
N GLY A 25 0.07 14.73 1.39
CA GLY A 25 0.18 14.67 -0.07
C GLY A 25 0.68 13.33 -0.62
N TYR A 26 0.67 12.27 0.19
CA TYR A 26 0.96 10.93 -0.31
C TYR A 26 -0.15 10.45 -1.25
N GLN A 27 0.26 9.65 -2.23
CA GLN A 27 -0.61 9.06 -3.24
C GLN A 27 -0.38 7.55 -3.32
N ILE A 28 -1.42 6.79 -3.63
CA ILE A 28 -1.30 5.33 -3.81
C ILE A 28 -0.42 5.03 -5.03
N ASP A 29 0.62 4.21 -4.83
CA ASP A 29 1.36 3.63 -5.94
C ASP A 29 0.61 2.42 -6.51
N ARG A 30 -0.23 2.67 -7.52
CA ARG A 30 -1.00 1.64 -8.20
C ARG A 30 -0.13 0.57 -8.87
N LYS A 31 1.16 0.84 -9.11
CA LYS A 31 2.09 -0.13 -9.73
C LYS A 31 2.57 -1.19 -8.73
N ALA A 32 2.57 -0.89 -7.43
CA ALA A 32 3.02 -1.80 -6.39
C ALA A 32 2.01 -2.94 -6.10
N GLY A 33 0.81 -2.86 -6.67
CA GLY A 33 -0.28 -3.76 -6.37
C GLY A 33 -1.01 -3.37 -5.08
N LEU A 34 -2.23 -3.90 -4.94
CA LEU A 34 -3.15 -3.54 -3.87
C LEU A 34 -3.62 -4.85 -3.23
N GLY A 35 -3.26 -5.06 -1.95
CA GLY A 35 -3.53 -6.33 -1.26
C GLY A 35 -3.51 -6.15 0.26
N ARG A 36 -2.84 -7.06 0.98
CA ARG A 36 -2.65 -6.95 2.44
C ARG A 36 -1.98 -5.64 2.86
N TYR A 37 -1.18 -5.08 1.95
CA TYR A 37 -0.50 -3.80 2.11
C TYR A 37 -0.86 -2.87 0.97
N ILE A 38 -0.72 -1.58 1.23
CA ILE A 38 -0.76 -0.52 0.21
C ILE A 38 0.56 0.23 0.25
N GLU A 39 1.09 0.59 -0.92
CA GLU A 39 2.26 1.47 -1.02
C GLU A 39 1.77 2.90 -1.29
N LEU A 40 2.21 3.84 -0.46
CA LEU A 40 1.92 5.26 -0.56
C LEU A 40 3.23 6.01 -0.86
N VAL A 41 3.20 6.89 -1.85
CA VAL A 41 4.35 7.64 -2.34
C VAL A 41 4.11 9.13 -2.16
N LEU A 42 5.08 9.82 -1.56
CA LEU A 42 5.14 11.27 -1.55
C LEU A 42 6.04 11.72 -2.71
N PRO A 43 5.50 12.39 -3.75
CA PRO A 43 6.31 12.81 -4.89
C PRO A 43 7.31 13.92 -4.48
N ASP A 44 8.47 13.92 -5.13
CA ASP A 44 9.28 15.13 -5.21
C ASP A 44 8.78 15.98 -6.40
N GLY A 45 8.89 17.31 -6.33
CA GLY A 45 8.34 18.20 -7.36
C GLY A 45 8.94 18.03 -8.76
N ALA A 46 9.95 17.17 -8.93
CA ALA A 46 10.62 16.87 -10.20
C ALA A 46 10.15 15.54 -10.82
N GLY A 47 9.14 14.89 -10.24
CA GLY A 47 8.58 13.63 -10.75
C GLY A 47 9.24 12.37 -10.17
N GLY A 48 10.15 12.51 -9.21
CA GLY A 48 10.67 11.42 -8.40
C GLY A 48 9.86 11.16 -7.13
N ARG A 49 10.42 10.39 -6.21
CA ARG A 49 9.77 9.97 -4.95
C ARG A 49 10.56 10.52 -3.77
N ARG A 50 9.97 11.46 -3.01
CA ARG A 50 10.54 12.00 -1.78
C ARG A 50 10.49 10.97 -0.65
N ASP A 51 9.36 10.30 -0.48
CA ASP A 51 9.20 9.20 0.49
C ASP A 51 8.29 8.12 -0.08
N THR A 52 8.39 6.91 0.46
CA THR A 52 7.54 5.77 0.12
C THR A 52 7.34 4.92 1.37
N ILE A 53 6.09 4.83 1.80
CA ILE A 53 5.68 4.03 2.95
C ILE A 53 4.77 2.89 2.50
N ILE A 54 4.87 1.75 3.16
CA ILE A 54 3.96 0.62 2.98
C ILE A 54 3.09 0.52 4.22
N VAL A 55 1.77 0.62 4.06
CA VAL A 55 0.80 0.60 5.17
C VAL A 55 0.13 -0.77 5.22
N SER A 56 0.02 -1.31 6.44
CA SER A 56 -0.63 -2.58 6.76
C SER A 56 -1.89 -2.38 7.59
N HIS A 57 -2.72 -3.43 7.70
CA HIS A 57 -4.00 -3.41 8.44
C HIS A 57 -4.90 -2.26 7.99
N ILE A 58 -4.98 -2.06 6.67
CA ILE A 58 -5.69 -0.93 6.05
C ILE A 58 -7.17 -0.81 6.47
N HIS A 59 -7.79 -1.89 6.95
CA HIS A 59 -9.18 -1.92 7.43
C HIS A 59 -9.34 -1.72 8.94
N ASP A 60 -8.25 -1.64 9.71
CA ASP A 60 -8.27 -1.48 11.15
C ASP A 60 -7.27 -0.38 11.56
N LYS A 61 -7.77 0.86 11.68
CA LYS A 61 -6.97 2.04 12.04
C LYS A 61 -6.22 1.87 13.35
N ALA A 62 -6.78 1.15 14.33
CA ALA A 62 -6.12 0.93 15.61
C ALA A 62 -4.85 0.06 15.49
N GLN A 63 -4.83 -0.84 14.50
CA GLN A 63 -3.72 -1.75 14.19
C GLN A 63 -2.89 -1.32 12.98
N GLN A 64 -3.22 -0.19 12.35
CA GLN A 64 -2.45 0.30 11.21
C GLN A 64 -1.01 0.59 11.63
N THR A 65 -0.10 0.06 10.83
CA THR A 65 1.34 0.33 10.94
C THR A 65 1.89 0.62 9.56
N PHE A 66 2.96 1.40 9.51
CA PHE A 66 3.72 1.62 8.29
C PHE A 66 5.12 1.03 8.42
N PHE A 67 5.72 0.75 7.28
CA PHE A 67 7.14 0.49 7.18
C PHE A 67 7.70 1.03 5.87
N ARG A 68 9.00 1.30 5.87
CA ARG A 68 9.77 1.65 4.67
C ARG A 68 10.66 0.47 4.29
N ARG A 69 11.10 0.43 3.03
CA ARG A 69 11.98 -0.65 2.53
C ARG A 69 13.37 -0.67 3.20
N ASN A 70 13.75 0.42 3.86
CA ASN A 70 14.97 0.51 4.66
C ASN A 70 14.83 -0.11 6.08
N GLY A 71 13.67 -0.67 6.43
CA GLY A 71 13.42 -1.32 7.72
C GLY A 71 12.83 -0.42 8.80
N GLN A 72 12.71 0.90 8.56
CA GLN A 72 11.97 1.79 9.47
C GLN A 72 10.49 1.37 9.53
N ARG A 73 9.91 1.43 10.72
CA ARG A 73 8.51 1.03 10.98
C ARG A 73 7.94 1.81 12.15
N GLY A 74 6.62 1.99 12.15
CA GLY A 74 5.93 2.69 13.22
C GLY A 74 4.42 2.62 13.08
N ASP A 75 3.74 3.24 14.02
CA ASP A 75 2.30 3.47 13.96
C ASP A 75 2.00 4.92 13.56
N VAL A 76 0.73 5.31 13.60
CA VAL A 76 0.30 6.68 13.30
C VAL A 76 0.98 7.74 14.18
N ILE A 77 1.29 7.43 15.44
CA ILE A 77 1.95 8.37 16.36
C ILE A 77 3.39 8.58 15.88
N SER A 78 4.11 7.50 15.58
CA SER A 78 5.47 7.60 15.01
C SER A 78 5.46 8.40 13.71
N PHE A 79 4.48 8.16 12.83
CA PHE A 79 4.39 8.85 11.55
C PHE A 79 4.10 10.36 11.70
N ILE A 80 3.21 10.74 12.62
CA ILE A 80 2.96 12.16 12.94
C ILE A 80 4.21 12.79 13.53
N GLN A 81 4.91 12.10 14.43
CA GLN A 81 6.13 12.60 15.05
C GLN A 81 7.22 12.86 14.01
N GLU A 82 7.39 11.97 13.02
CA GLU A 82 8.33 12.16 11.90
C GLU A 82 7.99 13.38 11.04
N ASN A 83 6.71 13.76 10.96
CA ASN A 83 6.21 14.81 10.07
C ASN A 83 5.65 16.02 10.85
N ALA A 84 6.01 16.20 12.12
CA ALA A 84 5.38 17.18 13.01
C ALA A 84 5.39 18.61 12.44
N ASN A 85 6.48 18.99 11.77
CA ASN A 85 6.65 20.30 11.18
C ASN A 85 5.79 20.55 9.93
N SER A 86 5.26 19.49 9.31
CA SER A 86 4.48 19.58 8.07
C SER A 86 3.02 19.97 8.31
N PHE A 87 2.53 19.92 9.55
CA PHE A 87 1.12 20.20 9.87
C PHE A 87 0.84 21.67 10.19
N GLY A 88 1.87 22.50 10.38
CA GLY A 88 1.71 23.91 10.79
C GLY A 88 1.08 24.08 12.18
N ILE A 89 1.18 23.05 13.05
CA ILE A 89 0.62 23.07 14.40
C ILE A 89 1.74 23.31 15.42
N SER A 90 1.57 24.34 16.25
CA SER A 90 2.47 24.60 17.37
C SER A 90 1.94 23.99 18.67
N GLY A 91 2.85 23.51 19.50
CA GLY A 91 2.54 22.95 20.81
C GLY A 91 3.67 23.14 21.80
N ARG A 92 3.37 22.88 23.07
CA ARG A 92 4.34 23.04 24.19
C ARG A 92 5.42 21.96 24.15
N ASN A 93 5.09 20.79 23.62
CA ASN A 93 5.98 19.64 23.45
C ASN A 93 5.45 18.75 22.31
N ASN A 94 6.21 17.70 21.95
CA ASN A 94 5.80 16.77 20.88
C ASN A 94 4.43 16.13 21.14
N TRP A 95 4.13 15.75 22.39
CA TRP A 95 2.87 15.11 22.73
C TRP A 95 1.66 16.04 22.54
N ASP A 96 1.80 17.32 22.83
CA ASP A 96 0.79 18.35 22.57
C ASP A 96 0.56 18.52 21.06
N ILE A 97 1.63 18.53 20.26
CA ILE A 97 1.53 18.59 18.79
C ILE A 97 0.80 17.35 18.26
N ILE A 98 1.23 16.14 18.65
CA ILE A 98 0.61 14.89 18.21
C ILE A 98 -0.87 14.86 18.60
N SER A 99 -1.21 15.27 19.83
CA SER A 99 -2.59 15.32 20.30
C SER A 99 -3.46 16.24 19.45
N LYS A 100 -2.95 17.44 19.13
CA LYS A 100 -3.65 18.42 18.29
C LYS A 100 -3.81 17.96 16.85
N VAL A 101 -2.78 17.32 16.28
CA VAL A 101 -2.86 16.69 14.97
C VAL A 101 -3.96 15.64 14.99
N MET A 102 -3.88 14.65 15.88
CA MET A 102 -4.88 13.58 15.96
C MET A 102 -6.30 14.14 16.16
N ALA A 103 -6.50 15.11 17.05
CA ALA A 103 -7.81 15.74 17.27
C ALA A 103 -8.35 16.41 16.00
N LYS A 104 -7.51 17.13 15.25
CA LYS A 104 -7.89 17.75 13.97
C LYS A 104 -8.40 16.71 12.97
N PHE A 105 -7.74 15.56 12.89
CA PHE A 105 -8.09 14.49 11.95
C PHE A 105 -9.31 13.66 12.39
N VAL A 106 -9.65 13.62 13.69
CA VAL A 106 -10.89 13.00 14.15
C VAL A 106 -12.12 13.73 13.63
N ASP A 107 -12.07 15.07 13.58
CA ASP A 107 -13.21 15.90 13.20
C ASP A 107 -13.23 16.26 11.71
N GLN A 108 -12.22 15.84 10.94
CA GLN A 108 -12.16 16.12 9.51
C GLN A 108 -13.07 15.15 8.72
N PRO A 109 -13.89 15.67 7.79
CA PRO A 109 -14.60 14.81 6.85
C PRO A 109 -13.56 14.09 5.99
N ILE A 110 -13.66 12.77 5.98
CA ILE A 110 -12.83 11.90 5.17
C ILE A 110 -13.14 12.19 3.70
N ASP A 111 -12.13 12.55 2.90
CA ASP A 111 -12.31 12.70 1.45
C ASP A 111 -12.66 11.33 0.84
N GLU A 112 -13.93 11.18 0.48
CA GLU A 112 -14.47 9.96 -0.12
C GLU A 112 -13.73 9.57 -1.39
N LYS A 113 -13.09 10.47 -2.16
CA LYS A 113 -12.37 10.06 -3.39
C LYS A 113 -11.13 9.23 -3.10
N ALA A 114 -10.37 9.60 -2.06
CA ALA A 114 -9.26 8.80 -1.60
C ALA A 114 -9.78 7.42 -1.16
N HIS A 115 -10.85 7.41 -0.35
CA HIS A 115 -11.56 6.21 0.17
C HIS A 115 -12.28 5.35 -0.90
N ARG A 116 -12.78 5.93 -1.99
CA ARG A 116 -13.47 5.23 -3.09
C ARG A 116 -12.50 4.39 -3.91
N THR A 117 -11.27 4.86 -4.05
CA THR A 117 -10.20 4.01 -4.59
C THR A 117 -10.11 2.74 -3.73
N TYR A 118 -10.24 2.81 -2.40
CA TYR A 118 -10.18 1.64 -1.49
C TYR A 118 -11.42 0.74 -1.48
N ALA A 119 -12.63 1.31 -1.50
CA ALA A 119 -13.86 0.53 -1.42
C ALA A 119 -14.03 -0.38 -2.65
N GLU A 120 -13.62 0.08 -3.83
CA GLU A 120 -13.64 -0.70 -5.06
C GLU A 120 -12.53 -1.78 -5.11
N ILE A 121 -11.44 -1.62 -4.36
CA ILE A 121 -10.32 -2.58 -4.29
C ILE A 121 -10.64 -3.80 -3.42
N SER A 122 -11.50 -3.63 -2.41
CA SER A 122 -11.91 -4.68 -1.45
C SER A 122 -13.28 -5.30 -1.79
N GLY A 123 -14.02 -4.72 -2.74
CA GLY A 123 -15.30 -5.23 -3.21
C GLY A 123 -15.14 -6.56 -3.97
N SER A 124 -15.23 -7.66 -3.23
CA SER A 124 -15.08 -9.06 -3.64
C SER A 124 -13.63 -9.52 -3.77
N ASN A 125 -13.17 -10.23 -2.72
CA ASN A 125 -12.24 -11.35 -2.91
C ASN A 125 -12.96 -12.33 -3.84
N LYS A 126 -12.92 -12.10 -5.15
CA LYS A 126 -13.55 -12.99 -6.12
C LYS A 126 -12.85 -14.35 -5.93
N PRO A 127 -13.59 -15.41 -5.60
CA PRO A 127 -12.98 -16.73 -5.51
C PRO A 127 -12.27 -16.99 -6.84
N PHE A 128 -11.07 -17.59 -6.76
CA PHE A 128 -10.33 -17.96 -7.95
C PHE A 128 -11.24 -18.80 -8.86
N ASP A 129 -11.52 -18.30 -10.07
CA ASP A 129 -12.31 -19.01 -11.05
C ASP A 129 -11.37 -19.62 -12.10
N PRO A 130 -11.09 -20.93 -12.05
CA PRO A 130 -10.21 -21.59 -13.01
C PRO A 130 -10.75 -21.48 -14.45
N LYS A 131 -12.05 -21.24 -14.65
CA LYS A 131 -12.64 -21.10 -15.99
C LYS A 131 -12.18 -19.84 -16.71
N LEU A 132 -11.64 -18.86 -15.99
CA LEU A 132 -11.09 -17.63 -16.58
C LEU A 132 -9.69 -17.83 -17.16
N TYR A 133 -9.06 -18.99 -16.93
CA TYR A 133 -7.68 -19.24 -17.32
C TYR A 133 -7.57 -20.47 -18.22
N HIS A 134 -6.83 -20.32 -19.31
CA HIS A 134 -6.38 -21.43 -20.12
C HIS A 134 -4.98 -21.86 -19.67
N THR A 135 -4.79 -23.15 -19.43
CA THR A 135 -3.52 -23.73 -19.01
C THR A 135 -3.01 -24.72 -20.05
N GLU A 136 -1.74 -24.61 -20.42
CA GLU A 136 -1.08 -25.53 -21.35
C GLU A 136 0.38 -25.79 -20.95
N PRO A 137 0.96 -26.96 -21.30
CA PRO A 137 2.37 -27.23 -21.08
C PRO A 137 3.25 -26.18 -21.73
N ILE A 138 4.31 -25.74 -21.03
CA ILE A 138 5.17 -24.65 -21.51
C ILE A 138 5.81 -24.91 -22.88
N LEU A 139 6.02 -26.19 -23.25
CA LEU A 139 6.61 -26.59 -24.53
C LEU A 139 5.70 -26.33 -25.73
N GLN A 140 4.38 -26.27 -25.54
CA GLN A 140 3.45 -25.98 -26.64
C GLN A 140 3.63 -24.58 -27.19
N ASN A 141 4.13 -23.65 -26.36
CA ASN A 141 4.39 -22.28 -26.78
C ASN A 141 5.59 -21.67 -26.03
N ILE A 142 6.73 -22.34 -26.18
CA ILE A 142 7.98 -21.94 -25.51
C ILE A 142 8.46 -20.55 -25.96
N ASP A 143 8.21 -20.17 -27.22
CA ASP A 143 8.67 -18.91 -27.77
C ASP A 143 7.94 -17.70 -27.17
N ALA A 144 6.63 -17.81 -26.91
CA ALA A 144 5.90 -16.79 -26.17
C ALA A 144 6.37 -16.67 -24.71
N ALA A 145 6.78 -17.77 -24.10
CA ALA A 145 7.31 -17.76 -22.73
C ALA A 145 8.77 -17.29 -22.68
N GLN A 146 9.53 -17.44 -23.77
CA GLN A 146 10.96 -17.16 -23.85
C GLN A 146 11.29 -15.70 -23.51
N TYR A 147 10.37 -14.75 -23.77
CA TYR A 147 10.54 -13.35 -23.38
C TYR A 147 10.78 -13.19 -21.86
N ILE A 148 9.96 -13.85 -21.05
CA ILE A 148 10.01 -13.79 -19.58
C ILE A 148 11.30 -14.43 -19.05
N PHE A 149 11.76 -15.51 -19.69
CA PHE A 149 12.96 -16.24 -19.27
C PHE A 149 14.26 -15.55 -19.71
N ARG A 150 14.29 -14.92 -20.90
CA ARG A 150 15.46 -14.15 -21.38
C ARG A 150 15.78 -12.96 -20.49
N GLN A 151 14.77 -12.27 -19.97
CA GLN A 151 14.96 -11.17 -19.00
C GLN A 151 15.69 -11.61 -17.71
N ARG A 152 15.67 -12.91 -17.40
CA ARG A 152 16.32 -13.49 -16.22
C ARG A 152 17.56 -14.31 -16.58
N SER A 153 18.05 -14.21 -17.82
CA SER A 153 19.19 -14.98 -18.32
C SER A 153 19.01 -16.51 -18.20
N ILE A 154 17.76 -16.99 -18.18
CA ILE A 154 17.44 -18.42 -18.14
C ILE A 154 17.52 -18.95 -19.58
N LYS A 155 18.39 -19.94 -19.78
CA LYS A 155 18.63 -20.54 -21.10
C LYS A 155 17.48 -21.47 -21.50
N ARG A 156 17.29 -21.66 -22.81
CA ARG A 156 16.20 -22.50 -23.36
C ARG A 156 16.32 -23.94 -22.89
N GLU A 157 17.54 -24.46 -22.81
CA GLU A 157 17.82 -25.83 -22.37
C GLU A 157 17.38 -26.03 -20.92
N THR A 158 17.59 -25.04 -20.05
CA THR A 158 17.10 -25.06 -18.68
C THR A 158 15.57 -25.14 -18.63
N ILE A 159 14.87 -24.36 -19.47
CA ILE A 159 13.40 -24.40 -19.55
C ILE A 159 12.92 -25.78 -20.00
N GLN A 160 13.60 -26.38 -20.98
CA GLN A 160 13.27 -27.73 -21.46
C GLN A 160 13.46 -28.80 -20.38
N THR A 161 14.54 -28.74 -19.59
CA THR A 161 14.78 -29.67 -18.48
C THR A 161 13.65 -29.64 -17.44
N PHE A 162 13.13 -28.45 -17.14
CA PHE A 162 12.05 -28.28 -16.15
C PHE A 162 10.65 -28.27 -16.76
N ALA A 163 10.52 -28.40 -18.07
CA ALA A 163 9.25 -28.28 -18.78
C ALA A 163 8.12 -29.17 -18.25
N PRO A 164 8.35 -30.42 -17.81
CA PRO A 164 7.28 -31.26 -17.25
C PRO A 164 6.58 -30.63 -16.03
N TRP A 165 7.24 -29.70 -15.35
CA TRP A 165 6.76 -29.05 -14.12
C TRP A 165 6.29 -27.61 -14.32
N ILE A 166 6.29 -27.11 -15.56
CA ILE A 166 5.96 -25.72 -15.88
C ILE A 166 4.75 -25.69 -16.81
N GLN A 167 3.71 -24.97 -16.38
CA GLN A 167 2.51 -24.69 -17.15
C GLN A 167 2.48 -23.20 -17.52
N ARG A 168 2.06 -22.90 -18.74
CA ARG A 168 1.70 -21.54 -19.15
C ARG A 168 0.24 -21.30 -18.77
N VAL A 169 -0.03 -20.15 -18.17
CA VAL A 169 -1.39 -19.71 -17.80
C VAL A 169 -1.71 -18.44 -18.58
N LYS A 170 -2.78 -18.46 -19.39
CA LYS A 170 -3.29 -17.28 -20.11
C LYS A 170 -4.67 -16.92 -19.56
N ASP A 171 -4.86 -15.67 -19.18
CA ASP A 171 -6.17 -15.13 -18.82
C ASP A 171 -7.01 -14.94 -20.10
N THR A 172 -8.17 -15.59 -20.13
CA THR A 172 -9.07 -15.61 -21.31
C THR A 172 -9.78 -14.28 -21.55
N ARG A 173 -9.81 -13.39 -20.55
CA ARG A 173 -10.45 -12.08 -20.65
C ARG A 173 -9.63 -11.09 -21.49
N PHE A 174 -8.32 -11.31 -21.56
CA PHE A 174 -7.39 -10.50 -22.32
C PHE A 174 -6.93 -11.28 -23.55
N ASN A 175 -7.86 -11.54 -24.48
CA ASN A 175 -7.50 -11.98 -25.82
C ASN A 175 -7.05 -10.77 -26.63
N SER A 176 -5.77 -10.42 -26.48
CA SER A 176 -4.99 -9.72 -27.51
C SER A 176 -4.30 -10.71 -28.45
#